data_AF-A0A553ZQ62-F1
#
_entry.id   AF-A0A553ZQ62-F1
#
_cell.length_a   1.000
_cell.length_b   1.000
_cell.length_c   1.000
_cell.angle_alpha   90.00
_cell.angle_beta   90.00
_cell.angle_gamma   90.00
#
_symmetry.space_group_name_H-M   'P 1'
#
loop_
_entity.id
_entity.type
_entity.pdbx_description
1 polymer ?
#
loop_
_entity_poly.entity_id
_entity_poly.type
_entity_poly.pdbx_seq_one_letter_code
_entity_poly.pdbx_strand_id
1 'polypeptide(L)'
;MRERAVRMYRTTEPKPVIRRMAEELGVHHEALRGWIRQAEADAGERAGMLTGEEKEELAQLRREVRELRRANEVLRTASAFFAAQLDPTRPR
;
A
#
# COMPACT_ATOMS: atom_id res chain seq x y z
N MET A 1 9.84 -17.40 5.26
CA MET A 1 10.34 -17.16 6.64
C MET A 1 9.30 -16.44 7.50
N ARG A 2 8.77 -15.29 7.07
CA ARG A 2 7.76 -14.48 7.77
C ARG A 2 6.53 -15.27 8.25
N GLU A 3 5.86 -15.99 7.35
CA GLU A 3 4.65 -16.76 7.68
C GLU A 3 4.91 -17.83 8.75
N ARG A 4 6.05 -18.51 8.68
CA ARG A 4 6.46 -19.49 9.69
C ARG A 4 6.66 -18.84 11.06
N ALA A 5 7.31 -17.68 11.09
CA ALA A 5 7.53 -16.93 12.33
C ALA A 5 6.21 -16.45 12.95
N VAL A 6 5.31 -15.90 12.15
CA VAL A 6 3.96 -15.50 12.61
C VAL A 6 3.18 -16.71 13.11
N ARG A 7 3.19 -17.82 12.35
CA ARG A 7 2.51 -19.06 12.75
C ARG A 7 3.02 -19.57 14.09
N MET A 8 4.35 -19.67 14.24
CA MET A 8 4.98 -20.10 15.49
C MET A 8 4.58 -19.22 16.67
N TYR A 9 4.53 -17.89 16.49
CA TYR A 9 4.07 -16.98 17.54
C TYR A 9 2.60 -17.21 17.91
N ARG A 10 1.73 -17.44 16.91
CA ARG A 10 0.30 -17.64 17.13
C ARG A 10 -0.03 -18.97 17.78
N THR A 11 0.69 -20.05 17.45
CA THR A 11 0.40 -21.42 17.93
C THR A 11 1.08 -21.78 19.26
N THR A 12 2.09 -21.01 19.69
CA THR A 12 2.82 -21.31 20.94
C THR A 12 2.08 -20.73 22.14
N GLU A 13 1.90 -21.54 23.19
CA GLU A 13 1.40 -21.10 24.50
C GLU A 13 2.35 -21.53 25.63
N PRO A 14 2.73 -20.64 26.57
CA PRO A 14 2.38 -19.22 26.61
C PRO A 14 3.02 -18.42 25.45
N LYS A 15 2.42 -17.29 25.07
CA LYS A 15 2.95 -16.43 24.00
C LYS A 15 4.44 -16.11 24.21
N PRO A 16 5.31 -16.39 23.22
CA PRO A 16 6.74 -16.18 23.37
C PRO A 16 7.09 -14.69 23.36
N VAL A 17 8.15 -14.32 24.09
CA VAL A 17 8.68 -12.96 24.06
C VAL A 17 9.25 -12.68 22.68
N ILE A 18 8.64 -11.72 21.95
CA ILE A 18 8.98 -11.39 20.56
C ILE A 18 10.48 -11.16 20.37
N ARG A 19 11.16 -10.50 21.32
CA ARG A 19 12.60 -10.23 21.22
C ARG A 19 13.44 -11.51 21.19
N ARG A 20 13.21 -12.42 22.14
CA ARG A 20 13.90 -13.71 22.21
C ARG A 20 13.62 -14.55 20.97
N MET A 21 12.36 -14.60 20.55
CA MET A 21 11.97 -15.32 19.34
C MET A 21 12.64 -14.74 18.09
N ALA A 22 12.77 -13.42 18.00
CA ALA A 22 13.46 -12.76 16.89
C ALA A 22 14.96 -13.08 16.89
N GLU A 23 15.60 -13.13 18.06
CA GLU A 23 16.99 -13.56 18.23
C GLU A 23 17.19 -15.01 17.76
N GLU A 24 16.33 -15.93 18.19
CA GLU A 24 16.35 -17.36 17.78
C GLU A 24 16.11 -17.53 16.27
N LEU A 25 15.31 -16.65 15.66
CA LEU A 25 15.04 -16.64 14.22
C LEU A 25 16.07 -15.86 13.41
N GLY A 26 17.01 -15.15 14.03
CA GLY A 26 17.98 -14.31 13.35
C GLY A 26 17.37 -13.11 12.62
N VAL A 27 16.25 -12.56 13.12
CA VAL A 27 15.57 -11.40 12.54
C VAL A 27 15.54 -10.24 13.52
N HIS A 28 15.42 -9.01 13.01
CA HIS A 28 15.23 -7.85 13.87
C HIS A 28 13.87 -7.91 14.58
N HIS A 29 13.83 -7.69 15.90
CA HIS A 29 12.63 -7.84 16.71
C HIS A 29 11.46 -6.94 16.27
N GLU A 30 11.73 -5.71 15.82
CA GLU A 30 10.67 -4.83 15.28
C GLU A 30 10.11 -5.33 13.94
N ALA A 31 10.91 -6.04 13.13
CA ALA A 31 10.40 -6.65 11.90
C ALA A 31 9.42 -7.78 12.24
N LEU A 32 9.78 -8.64 13.21
CA LEU A 32 8.89 -9.71 13.68
C LEU A 32 7.60 -9.13 14.28
N ARG A 33 7.70 -8.08 15.09
CA ARG A 33 6.53 -7.35 15.64
C ARG A 33 5.63 -6.84 14.51
N GLY A 34 6.20 -6.23 13.49
CA GLY A 34 5.46 -5.74 12.32
C GLY A 34 4.72 -6.86 11.59
N TRP A 35 5.36 -8.01 11.41
CA TRP A 35 4.73 -9.17 10.77
C TRP A 35 3.56 -9.73 11.58
N ILE A 36 3.71 -9.82 12.90
CA ILE A 36 2.64 -10.26 13.81
C ILE A 36 1.46 -9.29 13.73
N ARG A 37 1.70 -7.98 13.87
CA ARG A 37 0.65 -6.96 13.78
C ARG A 37 -0.08 -6.96 12.45
N GLN A 38 0.65 -7.15 11.35
CA GLN A 38 0.01 -7.27 10.04
C GLN A 38 -0.86 -8.52 9.96
N ALA A 39 -0.40 -9.65 10.48
CA ALA A 39 -1.20 -10.87 10.51
C ALA A 39 -2.42 -10.76 11.43
N GLU A 40 -2.35 -10.01 12.53
CA GLU A 40 -3.53 -9.67 13.34
C GLU A 40 -4.51 -8.80 12.54
N ALA A 41 -4.01 -7.82 11.77
CA ALA A 41 -4.86 -7.00 10.91
C ALA A 41 -5.52 -7.82 9.80
N ASP A 42 -4.75 -8.67 9.12
CA ASP A 42 -5.24 -9.57 8.07
C ASP A 42 -6.26 -10.59 8.61
N ALA A 43 -6.19 -10.93 9.90
CA ALA A 43 -7.16 -11.79 10.59
C ALA A 43 -8.38 -11.03 11.16
N GLY A 44 -8.43 -9.70 11.02
CA GLY A 44 -9.50 -8.86 11.58
C GLY A 44 -9.42 -8.67 13.11
N GLU A 45 -8.30 -9.06 13.73
CA GLU A 45 -8.09 -9.00 15.18
C GLU A 45 -7.54 -7.64 15.64
N ARG A 46 -7.06 -6.82 14.70
CA ARG A 46 -6.45 -5.52 14.97
C ARG A 46 -7.13 -4.41 14.20
N ALA A 47 -7.78 -3.51 14.93
CA ALA A 47 -8.33 -2.27 14.37
C ALA A 47 -7.22 -1.23 14.09
N GLY A 48 -7.47 -0.35 13.11
CA GLY A 48 -6.60 0.79 12.80
C GLY A 48 -5.38 0.47 11.92
N MET A 49 -5.34 -0.71 11.31
CA MET A 49 -4.30 -1.09 10.35
C MET A 49 -4.96 -1.74 9.14
N LEU A 50 -4.57 -1.31 7.94
CA LEU A 50 -5.04 -1.93 6.70
C LEU A 50 -4.51 -3.36 6.57
N THR A 51 -5.33 -4.25 6.05
CA THR A 51 -4.92 -5.59 5.61
C THR A 51 -3.92 -5.50 4.46
N GLY A 52 -3.24 -6.60 4.17
CA GLY A 52 -2.35 -6.69 3.02
C GLY A 52 -3.07 -6.39 1.70
N GLU A 53 -4.29 -6.91 1.55
CA GLU A 53 -5.14 -6.72 0.38
C GLU A 53 -5.57 -5.25 0.22
N GLU A 54 -6.06 -4.63 1.28
CA GLU A 54 -6.45 -3.21 1.27
C GLU A 54 -5.27 -2.29 0.91
N LYS A 55 -4.05 -2.64 1.35
CA LYS A 55 -2.83 -1.88 0.99
C LYS A 55 -2.49 -2.01 -0.48
N GLU A 56 -2.63 -3.20 -1.05
CA GLU A 56 -2.36 -3.46 -2.46
C GLU A 56 -3.37 -2.73 -3.34
N GLU A 57 -4.66 -2.83 -3.02
CA GLU A 57 -5.72 -2.10 -3.71
C GLU A 57 -5.50 -0.58 -3.63
N LEU A 58 -5.17 -0.05 -2.46
CA LEU A 58 -4.87 1.37 -2.29
C LEU A 58 -3.68 1.81 -3.15
N ALA A 59 -2.64 0.97 -3.29
CA ALA A 59 -1.49 1.26 -4.13
C ALA A 59 -1.86 1.26 -5.62
N GLN A 60 -2.68 0.30 -6.06
CA GLN A 60 -3.21 0.22 -7.42
C GLN A 60 -4.07 1.44 -7.75
N LEU A 61 -5.05 1.77 -6.91
CA LEU A 61 -5.91 2.93 -7.09
C LEU A 61 -5.11 4.23 -7.14
N ARG A 62 -4.11 4.39 -6.28
CA ARG A 62 -3.21 5.56 -6.33
C ARG A 62 -2.44 5.63 -7.64
N ARG A 63 -2.05 4.50 -8.22
CA ARG A 63 -1.37 4.46 -9.51
C ARG A 63 -2.32 4.86 -10.64
N GLU A 64 -3.52 4.28 -10.66
CA GLU A 64 -4.54 4.60 -11.66
C GLU A 64 -4.94 6.07 -11.62
N VAL A 65 -5.14 6.64 -10.44
CA VAL A 65 -5.45 8.07 -10.28
C VAL A 65 -4.32 8.95 -10.85
N ARG A 66 -3.04 8.57 -10.70
CA ARG A 66 -1.93 9.32 -11.31
C ARG A 66 -1.97 9.25 -12.83
N GLU A 67 -2.23 8.07 -13.38
CA GLU A 67 -2.31 7.86 -14.82
C GLU A 67 -3.49 8.64 -15.44
N LEU A 68 -4.67 8.56 -14.81
CA LEU A 68 -5.86 9.30 -15.22
C LEU A 68 -5.66 10.82 -15.14
N ARG A 69 -4.98 11.33 -14.11
CA ARG A 69 -4.66 12.76 -13.99
C ARG A 69 -3.74 13.21 -15.12
N ARG A 70 -2.71 12.42 -15.44
CA ARG A 70 -1.80 12.69 -16.56
C ARG A 70 -2.54 12.69 -17.90
N ALA A 71 -3.40 11.70 -18.14
CA ALA A 71 -4.19 11.64 -19.37
C ALA A 71 -5.11 12.87 -19.51
N ASN A 72 -5.80 13.26 -18.42
CA ASN A 72 -6.65 14.45 -18.41
C ASN A 72 -5.88 15.74 -18.68
N GLU A 73 -4.63 15.86 -18.20
CA GLU A 73 -3.79 17.02 -18.47
C GLU A 73 -3.42 17.14 -19.96
N VAL A 74 -3.08 16.01 -20.60
CA VAL A 74 -2.82 15.96 -22.04
C VAL A 74 -4.07 16.36 -22.83
N LEU A 75 -5.22 15.78 -22.49
CA LEU A 75 -6.49 16.09 -23.16
C LEU A 75 -6.87 17.56 -23.00
N ARG A 76 -6.71 18.12 -21.80
CA ARG A 76 -6.99 19.54 -21.55
C ARG A 76 -6.09 20.44 -22.38
N THR A 77 -4.80 20.13 -22.46
CA THR A 77 -3.84 20.88 -23.28
C THR A 77 -4.19 20.81 -24.76
N ALA A 78 -4.52 19.62 -25.27
CA ALA A 78 -4.94 19.44 -26.66
C ALA A 78 -6.22 20.22 -26.98
N SER A 79 -7.25 20.12 -26.13
CA SER A 79 -8.50 20.86 -26.29
C SER A 79 -8.28 22.37 -26.30
N ALA A 80 -7.44 22.89 -25.40
CA ALA A 80 -7.09 24.31 -25.38
C ALA A 80 -6.38 24.75 -26.67
N PHE A 81 -5.43 23.94 -27.17
CA PHE A 81 -4.72 24.20 -28.41
C PHE A 81 -5.65 24.24 -29.63
N PHE A 82 -6.61 23.32 -29.73
CA PHE A 82 -7.57 23.30 -30.83
C PHE A 82 -8.57 24.45 -30.74
N ALA A 83 -9.11 24.75 -29.55
CA ALA A 83 -9.99 25.89 -29.35
C ALA A 83 -9.33 27.22 -29.77
N ALA A 84 -8.04 27.36 -29.46
CA ALA A 84 -7.21 28.51 -29.85
C ALA A 84 -6.99 28.68 -31.36
N GLN A 85 -7.10 27.61 -32.16
CA GLN A 85 -6.98 27.65 -33.62
C GLN A 85 -8.32 27.87 -34.32
N LEU A 86 -9.41 27.45 -33.68
CA LEU A 86 -10.76 27.58 -34.21
C LEU A 86 -11.41 28.93 -33.91
N ASP A 87 -10.74 29.80 -33.13
CA ASP A 87 -11.20 31.16 -32.85
C ASP A 87 -11.02 32.05 -34.10
N PRO A 88 -12.12 32.45 -34.78
CA PRO A 88 -12.05 33.27 -35.98
C PRO A 88 -11.67 34.73 -35.70
N THR A 89 -11.54 35.14 -34.43
CA THR A 89 -11.24 36.52 -34.03
C THR A 89 -9.80 36.76 -33.59
N ARG A 90 -8.93 35.74 -33.64
CA ARG A 90 -7.52 35.87 -33.24
C ARG A 90 -6.67 36.55 -34.34
N PRO A 91 -6.03 37.70 -34.09
CA PRO A 91 -5.13 38.33 -35.07
C PRO A 91 -3.88 37.46 -35.29
N ARG A 92 -3.43 37.38 -36.56
CA ARG A 92 -2.27 36.58 -37.00
C ARG A 92 -0.94 37.16 -36.55
#